data_AF-A0A091UJT9-F1
#
_entry.id   AF-A0A091UJT9-F1
#
_cell.length_a   1.000
_cell.length_b   1.000
_cell.length_c   1.000
_cell.angle_alpha   90.00
_cell.angle_beta   90.00
_cell.angle_gamma   90.00
#
_symmetry.space_group_name_H-M   'P 1'
#
loop_
_entity.id
_entity.type
_entity.pdbx_description
1 polymer ?
#
loop_
_entity_poly.entity_id
_entity_poly.type
_entity_poly.pdbx_seq_one_letter_code
_entity_poly.pdbx_strand_id
1 'polypeptide(L)'
;FTITDDSKDDYQYEEVPSDDEFSLQEDDEDLSKALQAIQEQAEDAQILALQSVLTSEKSVSEIPEAMDDFICNFLVRLGMSRTLDCFQTEWYELIQRGVFAAKDIGLVPTVCTRNQQLEAENMHLRKDLENFKLAASKAKEAFVKMQKERDFHRMHHKRVLQEKNRLICDFKRLKAHYASYEPVLKQLTEKYQTTLRQKMLTSLERDRAVGQVTGLQATLQNLESG
;
A
#
# COMPACT_ATOMS: atom_id res chain seq x y z
N PHE A 1 -21.63 13.97 -8.28
CA PHE A 1 -21.19 12.57 -8.50
C PHE A 1 -21.48 11.81 -7.22
N THR A 2 -22.50 10.96 -7.27
CA THR A 2 -22.93 10.15 -6.13
C THR A 2 -21.97 8.98 -6.00
N ILE A 3 -21.12 8.99 -4.97
CA ILE A 3 -20.28 7.85 -4.61
C ILE A 3 -21.24 6.83 -4.03
N THR A 4 -21.59 5.82 -4.82
CA THR A 4 -22.30 4.63 -4.34
C THR A 4 -21.36 3.88 -3.40
N ASP A 5 -21.63 4.07 -2.11
CA ASP A 5 -21.15 3.25 -1.01
C ASP A 5 -21.79 1.86 -1.13
N ASP A 6 -21.21 1.00 -1.96
CA ASP A 6 -21.57 -0.42 -2.02
C ASP A 6 -20.32 -1.26 -1.78
N SER A 7 -19.83 -1.17 -0.56
CA SER A 7 -18.89 -2.14 -0.01
C SER A 7 -19.37 -2.55 1.37
N LYS A 8 -20.53 -3.23 1.42
CA LYS A 8 -20.82 -4.15 2.53
C LYS A 8 -19.72 -5.22 2.53
N ASP A 9 -18.75 -4.98 3.39
CA ASP A 9 -17.69 -5.90 3.73
C ASP A 9 -18.30 -7.02 4.57
N ASP A 10 -18.58 -8.14 3.93
CA ASP A 10 -19.13 -9.36 4.54
C ASP A 10 -18.04 -10.46 4.61
N TYR A 11 -16.76 -10.10 4.47
CA TYR A 11 -15.66 -11.05 4.54
C TYR A 11 -15.10 -11.12 5.96
N GLN A 12 -15.54 -12.14 6.70
CA GLN A 12 -14.81 -12.60 7.88
C GLN A 12 -13.41 -13.06 7.45
N TYR A 13 -12.39 -12.40 8.00
CA TYR A 13 -11.03 -12.91 7.99
C TYR A 13 -11.05 -14.25 8.72
N GLU A 14 -10.81 -15.33 7.97
CA GLU A 14 -10.67 -16.66 8.54
C GLU A 14 -9.30 -16.69 9.24
N GLU A 15 -9.30 -16.54 10.58
CA GLU A 15 -8.12 -16.73 11.41
C GLU A 15 -7.54 -18.11 11.11
N VAL A 16 -6.36 -18.11 10.50
CA VAL A 16 -5.61 -19.34 10.23
C VAL A 16 -5.26 -19.93 11.61
N PRO A 17 -5.57 -21.21 11.88
CA PRO A 17 -5.20 -21.84 13.14
C PRO A 17 -3.70 -21.70 13.35
N SER A 18 -3.32 -21.16 14.50
CA SER A 18 -1.94 -20.83 14.92
C SER A 18 -1.02 -22.05 15.13
N ASP A 19 -1.36 -23.20 14.55
CA ASP A 19 -0.67 -24.47 14.71
C ASP A 19 0.29 -24.78 13.55
N ASP A 20 0.79 -23.74 12.86
CA ASP A 20 1.99 -23.87 12.03
C ASP A 20 3.18 -23.23 12.76
N GLU A 21 4.11 -24.08 13.18
CA GLU A 21 5.41 -23.80 13.82
C GLU A 21 6.38 -23.00 12.92
N PHE A 22 5.85 -22.29 11.92
CA PHE A 22 6.55 -21.34 11.07
C PHE A 22 5.99 -19.95 11.33
N SER A 23 6.32 -19.40 12.51
CA SER A 23 6.25 -17.96 12.73
C SER A 23 7.32 -17.32 11.84
N LEU A 24 6.96 -16.97 10.61
CA LEU A 24 7.69 -15.95 9.88
C LEU A 24 7.46 -14.67 10.68
N GLN A 25 8.53 -14.20 11.31
CA GLN A 25 8.60 -12.91 11.96
C GLN A 25 8.33 -11.86 10.88
N GLU A 26 7.06 -11.52 10.67
CA GLU A 26 6.68 -10.35 9.90
C GLU A 26 7.21 -9.16 10.69
N ASP A 27 8.25 -8.51 10.16
CA ASP A 27 8.86 -7.35 10.77
C ASP A 27 7.78 -6.28 11.02
N ASP A 28 7.42 -6.10 12.30
CA ASP A 28 6.56 -5.05 12.86
C ASP A 28 7.03 -3.61 12.55
N GLU A 29 8.07 -3.45 11.73
CA GLU A 29 8.65 -2.16 11.37
C GLU A 29 7.68 -1.26 10.60
N ASP A 30 6.75 -1.81 9.80
CA ASP A 30 5.92 -1.00 8.90
C ASP A 30 4.75 -0.32 9.64
N LEU A 31 4.14 -1.01 10.61
CA LEU A 31 3.05 -0.45 11.42
C LEU A 31 3.56 0.63 12.40
N SER A 32 4.72 0.40 13.02
CA SER A 32 5.33 1.36 13.94
C SER A 32 5.73 2.66 13.23
N LYS A 33 6.32 2.55 12.03
CA LYS A 33 6.65 3.71 11.18
C LYS A 33 5.41 4.47 10.73
N ALA A 34 4.32 3.78 10.39
CA ALA A 34 3.06 4.41 10.02
C ALA A 34 2.43 5.21 11.18
N LEU A 35 2.45 4.65 12.41
CA LEU A 35 1.96 5.35 13.60
C LEU A 35 2.81 6.56 13.97
N GLN A 36 4.13 6.46 13.84
CA GLN A 36 5.04 7.59 14.07
C GLN A 36 4.79 8.73 13.08
N ALA A 37 4.61 8.42 11.80
CA ALA A 37 4.32 9.44 10.78
C ALA A 37 2.98 10.19 11.03
N ILE A 38 1.96 9.48 11.53
CA ILE A 38 0.68 10.08 11.90
C ILE A 38 0.83 11.03 13.10
N GLN A 39 1.62 10.62 14.10
CA GLN A 39 1.91 11.42 15.29
C GLN A 39 2.68 12.70 14.93
N GLU A 40 3.74 12.59 14.12
CA GLU A 40 4.53 13.74 13.65
C GLU A 40 3.67 14.72 12.84
N GLN A 41 2.78 14.22 11.97
CA GLN A 41 1.88 15.06 11.19
C GLN A 41 0.83 15.79 12.06
N ALA A 42 0.39 15.18 13.17
CA ALA A 42 -0.52 15.81 14.12
C ALA A 42 0.17 16.90 14.94
N GLU A 43 1.44 16.71 15.30
CA GLU A 43 2.26 17.70 16.00
C GLU A 43 2.56 18.91 15.10
N ASP A 44 2.92 18.68 13.83
CA ASP A 44 3.13 19.75 12.85
C ASP A 44 1.86 20.58 12.60
N ALA A 45 0.69 19.93 12.54
CA ALA A 45 -0.59 20.63 12.40
C ALA A 45 -0.90 21.51 13.61
N GLN A 46 -0.56 21.07 14.84
CA GLN A 46 -0.72 21.89 16.05
C GLN A 46 0.24 23.08 16.07
N ILE A 47 1.50 22.90 15.64
CA ILE A 47 2.49 23.98 15.58
C ILE A 47 2.06 25.06 14.56
N LEU A 48 1.55 24.65 13.40
CA LEU A 48 1.01 25.58 12.39
C LEU A 48 -0.23 26.33 12.89
N ALA A 49 -1.12 25.65 13.63
CA ALA A 49 -2.29 26.28 14.23
C ALA A 49 -1.89 27.33 15.29
N LEU A 50 -0.88 27.05 16.12
CA LEU A 50 -0.36 27.98 17.12
C LEU A 50 0.33 29.21 16.48
N GLN A 51 1.07 29.03 15.39
CA GLN A 51 1.65 30.15 14.64
C GLN A 51 0.59 31.02 13.95
N SER A 52 -0.48 30.41 13.45
CA SER A 52 -1.62 31.13 12.87
C SER A 52 -2.33 32.01 13.91
N VAL A 53 -2.42 31.58 15.16
CA VAL A 53 -3.04 32.36 16.24
C VAL A 53 -2.17 33.54 16.65
N LEU A 54 -0.85 33.36 16.73
CA LEU A 54 0.11 34.41 17.10
C LEU A 54 0.25 35.53 16.04
N THR A 55 -0.11 35.25 14.79
CA THR A 55 -0.03 36.23 13.69
C THR A 55 -1.34 37.00 13.47
N SER A 56 -2.45 36.56 14.08
CA SER A 56 -3.78 37.13 13.86
C SER A 56 -4.12 38.37 14.71
N GLU A 57 -3.34 38.71 15.74
CA GLU A 57 -3.71 39.77 16.71
C GLU A 57 -2.91 41.09 16.60
N LYS A 58 -2.11 41.28 15.54
CA LYS A 58 -1.47 42.58 15.31
C LYS A 58 -2.27 43.44 14.35
N SER A 59 -3.46 43.87 14.78
CA SER A 59 -4.16 44.99 14.16
C SER A 59 -3.38 46.28 14.46
N VAL A 60 -2.37 46.54 13.64
CA VAL A 60 -1.63 47.80 13.66
C VAL A 60 -2.61 48.91 13.27
N SER A 61 -2.83 49.85 14.19
CA SER A 61 -3.55 51.10 13.92
C SER A 61 -2.95 51.76 12.68
N GLU A 62 -3.67 51.72 11.56
CA GLU A 62 -3.24 52.30 10.29
C GLU A 62 -3.17 53.82 10.42
N ILE A 63 -1.99 54.34 10.69
CA ILE A 63 -1.68 55.75 10.44
C ILE A 63 -1.83 55.92 8.92
N PRO A 64 -2.73 56.79 8.42
CA PRO A 64 -2.92 56.95 6.99
C PRO A 64 -1.61 57.39 6.34
N GLU A 65 -1.24 56.71 5.25
CA GLU A 65 -0.07 57.04 4.44
C GLU A 65 -0.17 58.49 3.92
N ALA A 66 0.96 59.18 3.81
CA ALA A 66 1.01 60.51 3.22
C ALA A 66 0.74 60.40 1.70
N MET A 67 0.05 61.39 1.14
CA MET A 67 -0.39 61.32 -0.27
C MET A 67 0.78 61.26 -1.27
N ASP A 68 1.91 61.86 -0.96
CA ASP A 68 3.13 61.81 -1.77
C ASP A 68 3.79 60.42 -1.76
N ASP A 69 3.87 59.76 -0.60
CA ASP A 69 4.34 58.37 -0.49
C ASP A 69 3.47 57.42 -1.30
N PHE A 70 2.14 57.56 -1.23
CA PHE A 70 1.20 56.76 -2.01
C PHE A 70 1.38 56.92 -3.51
N ILE A 71 1.56 58.16 -3.99
CA ILE A 71 1.79 58.43 -5.42
C ILE A 71 3.12 57.81 -5.86
N CYS A 72 4.17 57.93 -5.04
CA CYS A 72 5.46 57.29 -5.32
C CYS A 72 5.33 55.77 -5.40
N ASN A 73 4.71 55.15 -4.39
CA ASN A 73 4.47 53.70 -4.34
C ASN A 73 3.59 53.22 -5.51
N PHE A 74 2.60 54.00 -5.91
CA PHE A 74 1.77 53.74 -7.08
C PHE A 74 2.58 53.74 -8.38
N LEU A 75 3.40 54.77 -8.60
CA LEU A 75 4.23 54.89 -9.79
C LEU A 75 5.32 53.80 -9.85
N VAL A 76 5.90 53.42 -8.71
CA VAL A 76 6.81 52.28 -8.59
C VAL A 76 6.08 50.97 -8.94
N ARG A 77 4.89 50.73 -8.38
CA ARG A 77 4.10 49.51 -8.64
C ARG A 77 3.71 49.37 -10.11
N LEU A 78 3.44 50.47 -10.81
CA LEU A 78 3.16 50.47 -12.24
C LEU A 78 4.42 50.51 -13.13
N GLY A 79 5.62 50.55 -12.55
CA GLY A 79 6.88 50.60 -13.29
C GLY A 79 7.12 51.91 -14.04
N MET A 80 6.46 53.00 -13.63
CA MET A 80 6.51 54.32 -14.28
C MET A 80 7.72 55.15 -13.80
N SER A 81 8.93 54.61 -13.93
CA SER A 81 10.16 55.20 -13.35
C SER A 81 10.48 56.61 -13.85
N ARG A 82 10.25 56.92 -15.13
CA ARG A 82 10.45 58.28 -15.68
C ARG A 82 9.46 59.29 -15.10
N THR A 83 8.21 58.89 -14.94
CA THR A 83 7.16 59.73 -14.37
C THR A 83 7.41 59.97 -12.88
N LEU A 84 7.89 58.95 -12.17
CA LEU A 84 8.32 59.06 -10.78
C LEU A 84 9.46 60.08 -10.63
N ASP A 85 10.49 60.00 -11.46
CA ASP A 85 11.65 60.89 -11.41
C ASP A 85 11.27 62.36 -11.68
N CYS A 86 10.44 62.60 -12.71
CA CYS A 86 9.88 63.93 -12.96
C CYS A 86 9.03 64.43 -11.78
N PHE A 87 8.13 63.59 -11.27
CA PHE A 87 7.26 63.93 -10.14
C PHE A 87 8.07 64.31 -8.90
N GLN A 88 9.05 63.48 -8.50
CA GLN A 88 9.89 63.74 -7.34
C GLN A 88 10.70 65.04 -7.52
N THR A 89 11.27 65.27 -8.70
CA THR A 89 12.06 66.47 -8.99
C THR A 89 11.21 67.74 -8.87
N GLU A 90 10.05 67.78 -9.52
CA GLU A 90 9.14 68.93 -9.46
C GLU A 90 8.58 69.14 -8.04
N TRP A 91 8.26 68.04 -7.35
CA TRP A 91 7.71 68.07 -5.99
C TRP A 91 8.70 68.67 -4.99
N TYR A 92 9.96 68.22 -4.99
CA TYR A 92 10.99 68.78 -4.11
C TYR A 92 11.35 70.23 -4.47
N GLU A 93 11.31 70.59 -5.75
CA GLU A 93 11.54 71.96 -6.20
C GLU A 93 10.45 72.92 -5.65
N LEU A 94 9.19 72.51 -5.68
CA LEU A 94 8.08 73.32 -5.16
C LEU A 94 8.13 73.50 -3.63
N ILE A 95 8.58 72.47 -2.90
CA ILE A 95 8.82 72.54 -1.46
C ILE A 95 9.96 73.52 -1.15
N GLN A 96 11.07 73.46 -1.89
CA GLN A 96 12.21 74.38 -1.69
C GLN A 96 11.85 75.84 -2.01
N ARG A 97 10.98 76.07 -2.99
CA ARG A 97 10.45 77.39 -3.33
C ARG A 97 9.39 77.90 -2.34
N GLY A 98 8.96 77.08 -1.38
CA GLY A 98 8.01 77.44 -0.33
C GLY A 98 6.57 77.63 -0.83
N VAL A 99 6.22 77.07 -1.99
CA VAL A 99 4.89 77.20 -2.60
C VAL A 99 3.83 76.44 -1.77
N PHE A 100 4.23 75.35 -1.11
CA PHE A 100 3.45 74.63 -0.11
C PHE A 100 4.38 73.96 0.91
N ALA A 101 3.90 73.71 2.12
CA ALA A 101 4.64 73.01 3.17
C ALA A 101 4.37 71.50 3.12
N ALA A 102 5.31 70.69 3.61
CA ALA A 102 5.12 69.24 3.75
C ALA A 102 3.91 68.85 4.64
N LYS A 103 3.39 69.78 5.45
CA LYS A 103 2.17 69.61 6.26
C LYS A 103 0.87 69.84 5.50
N ASP A 104 0.93 70.44 4.32
CA ASP A 104 -0.25 70.66 3.46
C ASP A 104 -0.59 69.40 2.64
N ILE A 105 0.27 68.38 2.72
CA ILE A 105 0.09 67.08 2.10
C ILE A 105 -1.03 66.36 2.86
N GLY A 106 -2.17 66.22 2.20
CA GLY A 106 -3.30 65.47 2.71
C GLY A 106 -2.94 64.00 2.97
N LEU A 107 -3.75 63.34 3.78
CA LEU A 107 -3.65 61.90 3.98
C LEU A 107 -4.34 61.15 2.84
N VAL A 108 -3.86 59.93 2.56
CA VAL A 108 -4.50 59.06 1.57
C VAL A 108 -5.95 58.77 1.94
N PRO A 109 -6.90 58.87 1.00
CA PRO A 109 -8.29 58.50 1.25
C PRO A 109 -8.40 57.04 1.69
N THR A 110 -9.19 56.78 2.75
CA THR A 110 -9.36 55.44 3.34
C THR A 110 -9.83 54.38 2.35
N VAL A 111 -10.54 54.77 1.30
CA VAL A 111 -10.98 53.88 0.20
C VAL A 111 -9.79 53.32 -0.58
N CYS A 112 -8.74 54.12 -0.80
CA CYS A 112 -7.55 53.69 -1.53
C CYS A 112 -6.76 52.66 -0.72
N THR A 113 -6.56 52.88 0.58
CA THR A 113 -5.93 51.93 1.50
C THR A 113 -6.72 50.63 1.57
N ARG A 114 -8.05 50.73 1.72
CA ARG A 114 -8.94 49.56 1.73
C ARG A 114 -8.88 48.75 0.44
N ASN A 115 -8.78 49.40 -0.71
CA ASN A 115 -8.68 48.69 -1.98
C ASN A 115 -7.35 47.94 -2.10
N GLN A 116 -6.24 48.53 -1.64
CA GLN A 116 -4.94 47.85 -1.62
C GLN A 116 -4.95 46.62 -0.69
N GLN A 117 -5.58 46.72 0.49
CA GLN A 117 -5.77 45.58 1.38
C GLN A 117 -6.57 44.46 0.70
N LEU A 118 -7.72 44.81 0.09
CA LEU A 118 -8.57 43.85 -0.61
C LEU A 118 -7.88 43.19 -1.80
N GLU A 119 -7.01 43.93 -2.51
CA GLU A 119 -6.18 43.40 -3.59
C GLU A 119 -5.14 42.40 -3.04
N ALA A 120 -4.47 42.73 -1.94
CA ALA A 120 -3.52 41.84 -1.28
C ALA A 120 -4.21 40.56 -0.77
N GLU A 121 -5.35 40.70 -0.10
CA GLU A 121 -6.18 39.56 0.33
C GLU A 121 -6.62 38.69 -0.85
N ASN A 122 -7.08 39.30 -1.94
CA ASN A 122 -7.45 38.55 -3.16
C ASN A 122 -6.26 37.78 -3.73
N MET A 123 -5.07 38.38 -3.75
CA MET A 123 -3.85 37.72 -4.22
C MET A 123 -3.48 36.54 -3.32
N HIS A 124 -3.55 36.70 -2.01
CA HIS A 124 -3.35 35.61 -1.05
C HIS A 124 -4.36 34.48 -1.23
N LEU A 125 -5.66 34.80 -1.27
CA LEU A 125 -6.72 33.82 -1.45
C LEU A 125 -6.60 33.06 -2.77
N ARG A 126 -6.20 33.73 -3.86
CA ARG A 126 -5.96 33.07 -5.15
C ARG A 126 -4.79 32.09 -5.08
N LYS A 127 -3.71 32.47 -4.39
CA LYS A 127 -2.55 31.61 -4.20
C LYS A 127 -2.92 30.38 -3.38
N ASP A 128 -3.66 30.55 -2.28
CA ASP A 128 -4.09 29.45 -1.43
C ASP A 128 -5.05 28.51 -2.17
N LEU A 129 -5.98 29.06 -2.95
CA LEU A 129 -6.88 28.29 -3.79
C LEU A 129 -6.11 27.42 -4.80
N GLU A 130 -5.07 27.95 -5.42
CA GLU A 130 -4.22 27.18 -6.34
C GLU A 130 -3.42 26.09 -5.61
N ASN A 131 -2.90 26.39 -4.42
CA ASN A 131 -2.23 25.41 -3.58
C ASN A 131 -3.18 24.27 -3.18
N PHE A 132 -4.41 24.59 -2.77
CA PHE A 132 -5.42 23.58 -2.42
C PHE A 132 -5.83 22.74 -3.62
N LYS A 133 -5.98 23.33 -4.82
CA LYS A 133 -6.23 22.57 -6.06
C LYS A 133 -5.11 21.59 -6.35
N LEU A 134 -3.85 22.02 -6.22
CA LEU A 134 -2.70 21.16 -6.44
C LEU A 134 -2.67 20.02 -5.41
N ALA A 135 -2.88 20.32 -4.12
CA ALA A 135 -2.93 19.33 -3.06
C ALA A 135 -4.05 18.30 -3.28
N ALA A 136 -5.26 18.77 -3.62
CA ALA A 136 -6.40 17.91 -3.93
C ALA A 136 -6.14 17.01 -5.15
N SER A 137 -5.48 17.54 -6.19
CA SER A 137 -5.12 16.77 -7.38
C SER A 137 -4.10 15.67 -7.05
N LYS A 138 -3.06 16.00 -6.27
CA LYS A 138 -2.07 15.02 -5.78
C LYS A 138 -2.71 13.94 -4.91
N ALA A 139 -3.59 14.33 -3.98
CA ALA A 139 -4.29 13.39 -3.12
C ALA A 139 -5.19 12.44 -3.94
N LYS A 140 -5.88 12.97 -4.96
CA LYS A 140 -6.70 12.16 -5.88
C LYS A 140 -5.85 11.15 -6.65
N GLU A 141 -4.69 11.55 -7.17
CA GLU A 141 -3.77 10.66 -7.87
C GLU A 141 -3.22 9.56 -6.95
N ALA A 142 -2.82 9.91 -5.73
CA ALA A 142 -2.36 8.97 -4.72
C ALA A 142 -3.46 7.96 -4.36
N PHE A 143 -4.69 8.42 -4.16
CA PHE A 143 -5.84 7.58 -3.88
C PHE A 143 -6.10 6.57 -5.00
N VAL A 144 -6.06 6.99 -6.27
CA VAL A 144 -6.24 6.09 -7.41
C VAL A 144 -5.11 5.04 -7.47
N LYS A 145 -3.87 5.39 -7.12
CA LYS A 145 -2.77 4.42 -7.04
C LYS A 145 -3.00 3.39 -5.94
N MET A 146 -3.36 3.84 -4.73
CA MET A 146 -3.66 2.93 -3.61
C MET A 146 -4.84 2.02 -3.91
N GLN A 147 -5.87 2.54 -4.58
CA GLN A 147 -7.02 1.74 -5.00
C GLN A 147 -6.62 0.61 -5.95
N LYS A 148 -5.77 0.90 -6.94
CA LYS A 148 -5.24 -0.12 -7.87
C LYS A 148 -4.42 -1.18 -7.16
N GLU A 149 -3.56 -0.78 -6.22
CA GLU A 149 -2.72 -1.72 -5.47
C GLU A 149 -3.58 -2.63 -4.59
N ARG A 150 -4.55 -2.07 -3.86
CA ARG A 150 -5.54 -2.85 -3.09
C ARG A 150 -6.28 -3.84 -3.98
N ASP A 151 -6.73 -3.42 -5.17
CA ASP A 151 -7.47 -4.29 -6.09
C ASP A 151 -6.57 -5.40 -6.67
N PHE A 152 -5.29 -5.09 -6.93
CA PHE A 152 -4.28 -6.06 -7.32
C PHE A 152 -4.07 -7.12 -6.24
N HIS A 153 -3.84 -6.72 -4.98
CA HIS A 153 -3.71 -7.65 -3.86
C HIS A 153 -4.97 -8.50 -3.66
N ARG A 154 -6.16 -7.89 -3.73
CA ARG A 154 -7.44 -8.59 -3.61
C ARG A 154 -7.61 -9.65 -4.70
N MET A 155 -7.27 -9.32 -5.95
CA MET A 155 -7.33 -10.26 -7.07
C MET A 155 -6.29 -11.38 -6.91
N HIS A 156 -5.06 -11.03 -6.50
CA HIS A 156 -3.98 -11.99 -6.30
C HIS A 156 -4.31 -12.99 -5.19
N HIS A 157 -4.77 -12.50 -4.04
CA HIS A 157 -5.21 -13.35 -2.92
C HIS A 157 -6.31 -14.34 -3.35
N LYS A 158 -7.33 -13.87 -4.09
CA LYS A 158 -8.39 -14.74 -4.63
C LYS A 158 -7.83 -15.83 -5.56
N ARG A 159 -6.87 -15.48 -6.43
CA ARG A 159 -6.20 -16.46 -7.31
C ARG A 159 -5.44 -17.51 -6.48
N VAL A 160 -4.62 -17.07 -5.53
CA VAL A 160 -3.82 -17.97 -4.67
C VAL A 160 -4.73 -18.90 -3.88
N LEU A 161 -5.86 -18.42 -3.36
CA LEU A 161 -6.85 -19.27 -2.70
C LEU A 161 -7.44 -20.34 -3.63
N GLN A 162 -7.74 -20.00 -4.89
CA GLN A 162 -8.21 -20.98 -5.86
C GLN A 162 -7.16 -22.05 -6.16
N GLU A 163 -5.90 -21.65 -6.33
CA GLU A 163 -4.77 -22.56 -6.55
C GLU A 163 -4.54 -23.46 -5.33
N LYS A 164 -4.56 -22.90 -4.11
CA LYS A 164 -4.49 -23.65 -2.84
C LYS A 164 -5.58 -24.72 -2.79
N ASN A 165 -6.84 -24.33 -3.07
CA ASN A 165 -7.96 -25.25 -3.01
C ASN A 165 -7.86 -26.38 -4.05
N ARG A 166 -7.36 -26.07 -5.26
CA ARG A 166 -7.08 -27.08 -6.28
C ARG A 166 -6.02 -28.08 -5.80
N LEU A 167 -4.93 -27.57 -5.21
CA LEU A 167 -3.85 -28.41 -4.69
C LEU A 167 -4.33 -29.30 -3.53
N ILE A 168 -5.16 -28.77 -2.63
CA ILE A 168 -5.79 -29.54 -1.54
C ILE A 168 -6.62 -30.71 -2.12
N CYS A 169 -7.41 -30.46 -3.17
CA CYS A 169 -8.19 -31.51 -3.84
C CYS A 169 -7.28 -32.59 -4.46
N ASP A 170 -6.22 -32.16 -5.15
CA ASP A 170 -5.25 -33.08 -5.76
C ASP A 170 -4.53 -33.93 -4.70
N PHE A 171 -4.14 -33.32 -3.57
CA PHE A 171 -3.52 -34.01 -2.44
C PHE A 171 -4.47 -35.04 -1.81
N LYS A 172 -5.74 -34.69 -1.60
CA LYS A 172 -6.76 -35.63 -1.09
C LYS A 172 -6.94 -36.82 -2.03
N ARG A 173 -7.01 -36.57 -3.34
CA ARG A 173 -7.11 -37.63 -4.36
C ARG A 173 -5.88 -38.53 -4.35
N LEU A 174 -4.68 -37.95 -4.25
CA LEU A 174 -3.43 -38.70 -4.19
C LEU A 174 -3.37 -39.58 -2.93
N LYS A 175 -3.74 -39.03 -1.76
CA LYS A 175 -3.81 -39.79 -0.50
C LYS A 175 -4.77 -40.98 -0.61
N ALA A 176 -5.95 -40.78 -1.20
CA ALA A 176 -6.90 -41.86 -1.43
C ALA A 176 -6.33 -42.94 -2.37
N HIS A 177 -5.62 -42.53 -3.43
CA HIS A 177 -4.95 -43.46 -4.34
C HIS A 177 -3.85 -44.27 -3.64
N TYR A 178 -3.02 -43.65 -2.79
CA TYR A 178 -2.02 -44.39 -1.99
C TYR A 178 -2.65 -45.36 -0.99
N ALA A 179 -3.72 -44.96 -0.31
CA ALA A 179 -4.46 -45.84 0.58
C ALA A 179 -5.02 -47.08 -0.16
N SER A 180 -5.35 -46.94 -1.46
CA SER A 180 -5.81 -48.06 -2.29
C SER A 180 -4.72 -49.08 -2.63
N TYR A 181 -3.43 -48.71 -2.61
CA TYR A 181 -2.33 -49.65 -2.86
C TYR A 181 -2.08 -50.59 -1.69
N GLU A 182 -2.35 -50.17 -0.46
CA GLU A 182 -2.09 -50.97 0.74
C GLU A 182 -2.77 -52.36 0.70
N PRO A 183 -4.07 -52.51 0.40
CA PRO A 183 -4.69 -53.83 0.28
C PRO A 183 -4.12 -54.65 -0.88
N VAL A 184 -3.76 -54.01 -2.00
CA VAL A 184 -3.18 -54.70 -3.17
C VAL A 184 -1.81 -55.29 -2.81
N LEU A 185 -0.97 -54.54 -2.10
CA LEU A 185 0.34 -55.01 -1.62
C LEU A 185 0.20 -56.13 -0.58
N LYS A 186 -0.77 -56.03 0.33
CA LYS A 186 -1.09 -57.10 1.29
C LYS A 186 -1.49 -58.40 0.56
N GLN A 187 -2.43 -58.32 -0.38
CA GLN A 187 -2.86 -59.47 -1.18
C GLN A 187 -1.71 -60.08 -2.00
N LEU A 188 -0.85 -59.23 -2.59
CA LEU A 188 0.30 -59.72 -3.36
C LEU A 188 1.29 -60.47 -2.47
N THR A 189 1.54 -59.97 -1.26
CA THR A 189 2.40 -60.60 -0.26
C THR A 189 1.83 -61.95 0.20
N GLU A 190 0.52 -62.00 0.48
CA GLU A 190 -0.17 -63.24 0.86
C GLU A 190 -0.11 -64.29 -0.25
N LYS A 191 -0.37 -63.88 -1.50
CA LYS A 191 -0.25 -64.76 -2.68
C LYS A 191 1.17 -65.30 -2.83
N TYR A 192 2.18 -64.42 -2.74
CA TYR A 192 3.58 -64.81 -2.81
C TYR A 192 3.94 -65.87 -1.76
N GLN A 193 3.56 -65.65 -0.49
CA GLN A 193 3.81 -66.62 0.57
C GLN A 193 3.08 -67.96 0.34
N THR A 194 1.85 -67.91 -0.17
CA THR A 194 1.06 -69.11 -0.45
C THR A 194 1.69 -69.93 -1.58
N THR A 195 2.05 -69.29 -2.68
CA THR A 195 2.76 -69.93 -3.80
C THR A 195 4.11 -70.49 -3.35
N LEU A 196 4.84 -69.80 -2.47
CA LEU A 196 6.10 -70.29 -1.93
C LEU A 196 5.92 -71.57 -1.10
N ARG A 197 4.92 -71.60 -0.20
CA ARG A 197 4.58 -72.80 0.58
C ARG A 197 4.18 -73.96 -0.33
N GLN A 198 3.33 -73.70 -1.34
CA GLN A 198 2.87 -74.71 -2.27
C GLN A 198 4.03 -75.27 -3.12
N LYS A 199 4.94 -74.40 -3.59
CA LYS A 199 6.18 -74.82 -4.28
C LYS A 199 7.01 -75.76 -3.41
N MET A 200 7.18 -75.45 -2.13
CA MET A 200 7.92 -76.31 -1.20
C MET A 200 7.25 -77.68 -1.04
N LEU A 201 5.93 -77.73 -0.84
CA LEU A 201 5.16 -78.98 -0.74
C LEU A 201 5.29 -79.84 -2.00
N THR A 202 5.05 -79.25 -3.18
CA THR A 202 5.22 -79.96 -4.46
C THR A 202 6.67 -80.41 -4.67
N SER A 203 7.66 -79.69 -4.14
CA SER A 203 9.04 -80.15 -4.19
C SER A 203 9.27 -81.40 -3.36
N LEU A 204 8.76 -81.43 -2.12
CA LEU A 204 8.86 -82.60 -1.25
C LEU A 204 8.12 -83.82 -1.82
N GLU A 205 6.93 -83.62 -2.41
CA GLU A 205 6.18 -84.69 -3.08
C GLU A 205 6.95 -85.26 -4.27
N ARG A 206 7.57 -84.39 -5.09
CA ARG A 206 8.43 -84.81 -6.19
C ARG A 206 9.64 -85.61 -5.68
N ASP A 207 10.33 -85.12 -4.67
CA ASP A 207 11.51 -85.78 -4.10
C ASP A 207 11.14 -87.16 -3.52
N ARG A 208 9.96 -87.27 -2.88
CA ARG A 208 9.41 -88.55 -2.40
C ARG A 208 9.08 -89.50 -3.55
N ALA A 209 8.45 -89.03 -4.62
CA ALA A 209 8.12 -89.84 -5.79
C ALA A 209 9.38 -90.33 -6.51
N VAL A 210 10.37 -89.46 -6.70
CA VAL A 210 11.68 -89.81 -7.25
C VAL A 210 12.35 -90.87 -6.37
N GLY A 211 12.35 -90.69 -5.03
CA GLY A 211 12.90 -91.69 -4.10
C GLY A 211 12.23 -93.06 -4.21
N GLN A 212 10.90 -93.10 -4.39
CA GLN A 212 10.15 -94.35 -4.62
C GLN A 212 10.53 -95.01 -5.95
N VAL A 213 10.60 -94.24 -7.04
CA VAL A 213 11.00 -94.74 -8.37
C VAL A 213 12.41 -95.30 -8.34
N THR A 214 13.36 -94.59 -7.74
CA THR A 214 14.75 -95.05 -7.60
C THR A 214 14.82 -96.33 -6.76
N GLY A 215 14.04 -96.42 -5.67
CA GLY A 215 13.94 -97.62 -4.85
C GLY A 215 13.38 -98.82 -5.63
N LEU A 216 12.30 -98.62 -6.39
CA LEU A 216 11.72 -99.66 -7.25
C LEU A 216 12.70 -100.10 -8.35
N GLN A 217 13.40 -99.15 -8.98
CA GLN A 217 14.39 -99.43 -10.02
C GLN A 217 15.57 -100.25 -9.47
N ALA A 218 16.03 -99.95 -8.25
CA ALA A 218 17.05 -100.75 -7.57
C ALA A 218 16.55 -102.19 -7.27
N THR A 219 15.29 -102.35 -6.83
CA THR A 219 14.72 -103.70 -6.63
C THR A 219 14.59 -104.50 -7.93
N LEU A 220 14.21 -103.85 -9.03
CA LEU A 220 14.14 -104.49 -10.36
C LEU A 220 15.53 -104.92 -10.85
N GLN A 221 16.54 -104.06 -10.71
CA GLN A 221 17.92 -104.43 -11.08
C GLN A 221 18.45 -105.63 -10.27
N ASN A 222 18.17 -105.68 -8.97
CA ASN A 222 18.55 -106.83 -8.14
C ASN A 222 17.84 -108.12 -8.55
N LEU A 223 16.60 -108.04 -9.05
CA LEU A 223 15.83 -109.19 -9.56
C LEU A 223 16.30 -109.63 -10.97
N GLU A 224 16.79 -108.71 -11.79
CA GLU A 224 17.34 -109.01 -13.13
C GLU A 224 18.79 -109.52 -13.08
N SER A 225 19.50 -109.30 -11.96
CA SER A 225 20.90 -109.68 -11.77
C SER A 225 21.09 -111.01 -11.00
N GLY A 226 19.99 -111.69 -10.63
CA GLY A 226 19.99 -113.00 -9.96
C GLY A 226 19.40 -114.08 -10.84
#